data_AF-A0A4S8RRU7-F1
#
_entry.id   AF-A0A4S8RRU7-F1
#
_cell.length_a   1.000
_cell.length_b   1.000
_cell.length_c   1.000
_cell.angle_alpha   90.00
_cell.angle_beta   90.00
_cell.angle_gamma   90.00
#
_symmetry.space_group_name_H-M   'P 1'
#
loop_
_entity.id
_entity.type
_entity.pdbx_description
1 polymer ?
#
loop_
_entity_poly.entity_id
_entity_poly.type
_entity_poly.pdbx_seq_one_letter_code
_entity_poly.pdbx_strand_id
1 'polypeptide(L)'
;MKKILVLLALGAFVASCGGKKEEKKDGFEVSRTKTEEKKAQASEGVPVDLDNKGVGPIKNVDFADEVNEEMAARGKATFESICVACHMVDQRMIGPAMKGVYERRSPEWVMNMILNPDGMLKEDPIAKALLKEYNNAIMLNQNLTEEEARDVAEYLRTL
;
A
#
# COMPACT_ATOMS: atom_id res chain seq x y z
N MET A 1 42.65 -8.64 47.16
CA MET A 1 43.92 -7.95 47.49
C MET A 1 45.04 -8.46 46.60
N LYS A 2 45.45 -7.71 45.57
CA LYS A 2 46.85 -7.34 45.26
C LYS A 2 46.92 -6.72 43.86
N LYS A 3 47.43 -5.48 43.85
CA LYS A 3 47.72 -4.62 42.70
C LYS A 3 49.17 -4.87 42.26
N ILE A 4 49.43 -4.91 40.95
CA ILE A 4 50.73 -4.66 40.28
C ILE A 4 50.31 -4.21 38.85
N LEU A 5 50.36 -2.97 38.35
CA LEU A 5 51.26 -1.79 38.37
C LEU A 5 52.52 -1.90 37.46
N VAL A 6 52.51 -1.03 36.43
CA VAL A 6 53.62 -0.36 35.70
C VAL A 6 54.26 -1.08 34.50
N LEU A 7 54.11 -0.51 33.29
CA LEU A 7 55.21 0.22 32.58
C LEU A 7 54.75 0.86 31.24
N LEU A 8 54.87 2.20 31.23
CA LEU A 8 54.85 3.09 30.08
C LEU A 8 56.07 2.86 29.18
N ALA A 9 55.90 2.94 27.86
CA ALA A 9 56.97 3.36 26.95
C ALA A 9 56.38 4.22 25.82
N LEU A 10 56.65 5.51 25.93
CA LEU A 10 56.36 6.58 24.99
C LEU A 10 57.46 6.57 23.91
N GLY A 11 57.07 6.55 22.63
CA GLY A 11 58.00 6.68 21.50
C GLY A 11 57.41 7.57 20.44
N ALA A 12 57.62 8.89 20.57
CA ALA A 12 57.40 9.85 19.50
C ALA A 12 58.69 10.00 18.69
N PHE A 13 58.64 9.77 17.39
CA PHE A 13 59.69 10.18 16.46
C PHE A 13 59.04 10.82 15.23
N VAL A 14 59.24 12.12 15.11
CA VAL A 14 58.83 13.00 14.01
C VAL A 14 60.05 13.22 13.10
N ALA A 15 59.89 13.00 11.80
CA ALA A 15 60.70 13.55 10.71
C ALA A 15 59.86 13.41 9.42
N SER A 16 59.22 14.45 8.90
CA SER A 16 59.77 15.58 8.12
C SER A 16 60.17 15.21 6.68
N CYS A 17 59.36 15.72 5.74
CA CYS A 17 59.62 16.15 4.35
C CYS A 17 60.23 15.20 3.29
N GLY A 18 59.52 15.08 2.15
CA GLY A 18 60.13 14.75 0.86
C GLY A 18 59.16 14.12 -0.14
N GLY A 19 58.40 14.93 -0.89
CA GLY A 19 57.51 14.43 -1.95
C GLY A 19 58.25 14.03 -3.23
N LYS A 20 57.68 13.07 -3.99
CA LYS A 20 57.39 13.13 -5.45
C LYS A 20 56.85 11.77 -5.98
N LYS A 21 55.69 11.85 -6.68
CA LYS A 21 55.12 10.99 -7.74
C LYS A 21 54.55 9.57 -7.44
N GLU A 22 53.22 9.46 -7.56
CA GLU A 22 52.40 8.66 -8.51
C GLU A 22 52.86 7.21 -8.86
N GLU A 23 52.06 6.13 -8.88
CA GLU A 23 50.60 5.88 -8.89
C GLU A 23 50.27 4.44 -8.38
N LYS A 24 48.97 4.20 -8.11
CA LYS A 24 48.20 2.91 -8.04
C LYS A 24 48.46 2.04 -6.79
N LYS A 25 47.51 1.32 -6.19
CA LYS A 25 46.04 1.05 -6.21
C LYS A 25 45.87 0.14 -4.95
N ASP A 26 44.85 0.12 -4.10
CA ASP A 26 43.40 0.19 -4.25
C ASP A 26 42.80 0.77 -2.96
N GLY A 27 42.02 1.85 -3.09
CA GLY A 27 41.12 2.31 -2.04
C GLY A 27 39.72 1.78 -2.34
N PHE A 28 39.18 0.97 -1.43
CA PHE A 28 37.76 0.66 -1.39
C PHE A 28 37.00 1.93 -1.00
N GLU A 29 36.60 2.69 -2.01
CA GLU A 29 35.76 3.87 -1.89
C GLU A 29 34.29 3.43 -1.94
N VAL A 30 33.61 3.49 -0.80
CA VAL A 30 32.14 3.36 -0.74
C VAL A 30 31.57 4.66 -1.29
N SER A 31 31.45 4.70 -2.62
CA SER A 31 30.68 5.72 -3.31
C SER A 31 29.19 5.49 -3.07
N ARG A 32 28.56 6.51 -2.47
CA ARG A 32 27.12 6.68 -2.45
C ARG A 32 26.61 6.73 -3.87
N THR A 33 25.97 5.65 -4.30
CA THR A 33 24.95 5.72 -5.34
C THR A 33 23.67 5.17 -4.73
N LYS A 34 22.95 6.02 -3.97
CA LYS A 34 21.51 5.86 -3.81
C LYS A 34 20.90 6.21 -5.16
N THR A 35 20.99 5.28 -6.10
CA THR A 35 20.04 5.22 -7.19
C THR A 35 18.72 4.93 -6.50
N GLU A 36 17.90 5.97 -6.31
CA GLU A 36 16.46 5.79 -6.24
C GLU A 36 16.02 5.23 -7.59
N GLU A 37 16.22 3.94 -7.78
CA GLU A 37 15.27 3.14 -8.53
C GLU A 37 14.04 3.09 -7.64
N LYS A 38 13.24 4.16 -7.69
CA LYS A 38 11.80 3.99 -7.64
C LYS A 38 11.49 3.17 -8.89
N LYS A 39 11.66 1.85 -8.76
CA LYS A 39 11.02 0.88 -9.62
C LYS A 39 9.54 1.07 -9.34
N ALA A 40 8.94 2.05 -10.00
CA ALA A 40 7.58 1.90 -10.46
C ALA A 40 7.62 0.61 -11.28
N GLN A 41 7.32 -0.51 -10.63
CA GLN A 41 6.78 -1.64 -11.34
C GLN A 41 5.50 -1.08 -11.96
N ALA A 42 5.60 -0.64 -13.20
CA ALA A 42 4.48 -0.65 -14.10
C ALA A 42 4.08 -2.13 -14.16
N SER A 43 3.16 -2.54 -13.28
CA SER A 43 2.32 -3.66 -13.62
C SER A 43 1.58 -3.26 -14.87
N GLU A 44 1.45 -4.19 -15.80
CA GLU A 44 0.34 -4.13 -16.75
C GLU A 44 -0.91 -3.89 -15.90
N GLY A 45 -1.43 -2.66 -15.95
CA GLY A 45 -2.29 -2.16 -14.88
C GLY A 45 -3.52 -3.02 -14.71
N VAL A 46 -4.00 -3.15 -13.47
CA VAL A 46 -5.31 -3.75 -13.22
C VAL A 46 -6.34 -3.00 -14.08
N PRO A 47 -7.09 -3.70 -14.96
CA PRO A 47 -8.00 -3.03 -15.88
C PRO A 47 -8.98 -2.11 -15.15
N VAL A 48 -9.29 -0.98 -15.80
CA VAL A 48 -10.41 -0.12 -15.43
C VAL A 48 -11.54 -0.45 -16.39
N ASP A 49 -12.63 -0.96 -15.84
CA ASP A 49 -13.85 -1.30 -16.56
C ASP A 49 -15.01 -0.94 -15.62
N LEU A 50 -15.69 0.17 -15.93
CA LEU A 50 -16.81 0.70 -15.17
C LEU A 50 -18.13 0.03 -15.55
N ASP A 51 -18.17 -0.78 -16.61
CA ASP A 51 -19.34 -1.56 -17.00
C ASP A 51 -19.37 -2.91 -16.27
N ASN A 52 -18.21 -3.38 -15.81
CA ASN A 52 -18.11 -4.56 -14.96
C ASN A 52 -18.71 -4.29 -13.56
N LYS A 53 -19.80 -5.01 -13.24
CA LYS A 53 -20.48 -4.98 -11.93
C LYS A 53 -19.97 -6.05 -10.96
N GLY A 54 -19.08 -6.92 -11.41
CA GLY A 54 -18.56 -8.05 -10.66
C GLY A 54 -19.55 -9.21 -10.52
N VAL A 55 -19.26 -10.08 -9.55
CA VAL A 55 -19.98 -11.30 -9.23
C VAL A 55 -20.66 -11.16 -7.88
N GLY A 56 -21.98 -11.01 -7.89
CA GLY A 56 -22.78 -10.92 -6.67
C GLY A 56 -24.21 -10.44 -6.93
N PRO A 57 -25.01 -10.28 -5.86
CA PRO A 57 -26.42 -9.92 -5.95
C PRO A 57 -26.66 -8.46 -6.36
N ILE A 58 -25.68 -7.57 -6.18
CA ILE A 58 -25.85 -6.15 -6.46
C ILE A 58 -25.78 -5.91 -7.97
N LYS A 59 -26.92 -5.57 -8.57
CA LYS A 59 -27.05 -5.35 -10.03
C LYS A 59 -27.25 -3.89 -10.41
N ASN A 60 -27.67 -3.05 -9.46
CA ASN A 60 -27.76 -1.62 -9.64
C ASN A 60 -27.46 -0.91 -8.31
N VAL A 61 -26.77 0.21 -8.38
CA VAL A 61 -26.60 1.14 -7.25
C VAL A 61 -26.73 2.54 -7.81
N ASP A 62 -27.83 3.19 -7.45
CA ASP A 62 -28.09 4.57 -7.83
C ASP A 62 -27.52 5.49 -6.74
N PHE A 63 -26.52 6.30 -7.11
CA PHE A 63 -26.06 7.39 -6.28
C PHE A 63 -26.90 8.64 -6.58
N ALA A 64 -27.43 9.26 -5.52
CA ALA A 64 -28.05 10.57 -5.63
C ALA A 64 -27.00 11.62 -6.05
N ASP A 65 -27.45 12.73 -6.66
CA ASP A 65 -26.53 13.79 -7.11
C ASP A 65 -25.65 14.32 -5.96
N GLU A 66 -26.24 14.43 -4.77
CA GLU A 66 -25.56 14.85 -3.55
C GLU A 66 -25.20 13.63 -2.68
N VAL A 67 -24.18 13.80 -1.84
CA VAL A 67 -23.81 12.81 -0.83
C VAL A 67 -24.82 12.88 0.32
N ASN A 68 -25.32 11.74 0.75
CA ASN A 68 -26.06 11.65 2.00
C ASN A 68 -25.08 11.63 3.16
N GLU A 69 -24.91 12.78 3.83
CA GLU A 69 -23.93 12.96 4.92
C GLU A 69 -24.14 12.02 6.11
N GLU A 70 -25.40 11.70 6.46
CA GLU A 70 -25.69 10.79 7.57
C GLU A 70 -25.28 9.35 7.22
N MET A 71 -25.59 8.92 6.00
CA MET A 71 -25.19 7.62 5.45
C MET A 71 -23.67 7.51 5.32
N ALA A 72 -23.01 8.55 4.81
CA ALA A 72 -21.56 8.63 4.74
C ALA A 72 -20.91 8.60 6.14
N ALA A 73 -21.51 9.23 7.15
CA ALA A 73 -21.01 9.18 8.52
C ALA A 73 -21.08 7.77 9.11
N ARG A 74 -22.17 7.03 8.88
CA ARG A 74 -22.27 5.61 9.27
C ARG A 74 -21.26 4.75 8.52
N GLY A 75 -21.12 4.96 7.21
CA GLY A 75 -20.15 4.28 6.37
C GLY A 75 -18.71 4.51 6.80
N LYS A 76 -18.38 5.74 7.22
CA LYS A 76 -17.07 6.09 7.77
C LYS A 76 -16.77 5.30 9.04
N ALA A 77 -17.74 5.21 9.97
CA ALA A 77 -17.56 4.43 11.19
C ALA A 77 -17.33 2.93 10.92
N THR A 78 -18.05 2.36 9.96
CA THR A 78 -17.84 0.99 9.49
C THR A 78 -16.46 0.83 8.84
N PHE A 79 -16.05 1.76 7.98
CA PHE A 79 -14.75 1.74 7.34
C PHE A 79 -13.60 1.80 8.37
N GLU A 80 -13.70 2.69 9.36
CA GLU A 80 -12.71 2.86 10.43
C GLU A 80 -12.62 1.67 11.38
N SER A 81 -13.69 0.89 11.54
CA SER A 81 -13.68 -0.29 12.41
C SER A 81 -13.18 -1.55 11.70
N ILE A 82 -13.42 -1.67 10.39
CA ILE A 82 -13.24 -2.93 9.66
C ILE A 82 -12.20 -2.82 8.54
N CYS A 83 -12.25 -1.76 7.73
CA CYS A 83 -11.51 -1.69 6.47
C CYS A 83 -10.08 -1.15 6.62
N VAL A 84 -9.84 -0.28 7.61
CA VAL A 84 -8.53 0.37 7.84
C VAL A 84 -7.42 -0.60 8.23
N ALA A 85 -7.75 -1.83 8.62
CA ALA A 85 -6.76 -2.88 8.85
C ALA A 85 -5.96 -3.22 7.58
N CYS A 86 -6.56 -3.03 6.40
CA CYS A 86 -5.97 -3.39 5.12
C CYS A 86 -5.90 -2.23 4.13
N HIS A 87 -6.77 -1.24 4.25
CA HIS A 87 -6.92 -0.14 3.30
C HIS A 87 -6.57 1.21 3.91
N MET A 88 -5.90 2.04 3.12
CA MET A 88 -5.67 3.44 3.42
C MET A 88 -6.43 4.30 2.41
N VAL A 89 -6.72 5.55 2.78
CA VAL A 89 -7.42 6.48 1.88
C VAL A 89 -6.53 6.83 0.70
N ASP A 90 -5.34 7.40 0.94
CA ASP A 90 -4.52 8.01 -0.11
C ASP A 90 -3.34 7.15 -0.61
N GLN A 91 -3.10 5.98 -0.02
CA GLN A 91 -1.93 5.17 -0.37
C GLN A 91 -2.21 3.67 -0.37
N ARG A 92 -1.35 2.94 -1.06
CA ARG A 92 -1.32 1.49 -1.05
C ARG A 92 -0.91 0.95 0.33
N MET A 93 -1.54 -0.13 0.77
CA MET A 93 -1.12 -0.91 1.94
C MET A 93 -1.20 -2.42 1.62
N ILE A 94 -1.96 -3.19 2.40
CA ILE A 94 -2.27 -4.59 2.13
C ILE A 94 -3.25 -4.66 0.94
N GLY A 95 -4.25 -3.77 0.95
CA GLY A 95 -5.15 -3.53 -0.16
C GLY A 95 -4.87 -2.20 -0.88
N PRO A 96 -5.62 -1.92 -1.96
CA PRO A 96 -5.55 -0.66 -2.70
C PRO A 96 -5.89 0.57 -1.86
N ALA A 97 -5.47 1.73 -2.34
CA ALA A 97 -5.95 3.02 -1.86
C ALA A 97 -7.44 3.19 -2.19
N MET A 98 -8.21 3.79 -1.28
CA MET A 98 -9.67 3.94 -1.40
C MET A 98 -10.10 5.22 -2.09
N LYS A 99 -9.27 6.27 -2.05
CA LYS A 99 -9.53 7.52 -2.76
C LYS A 99 -9.77 7.31 -4.25
N GLY A 100 -10.80 7.96 -4.77
CA GLY A 100 -11.19 7.86 -6.19
C GLY A 100 -11.54 6.43 -6.64
N VAL A 101 -11.99 5.54 -5.75
CA VAL A 101 -12.34 4.15 -6.14
C VAL A 101 -13.36 4.11 -7.28
N TYR A 102 -14.29 5.06 -7.33
CA TYR A 102 -15.32 5.17 -8.36
C TYR A 102 -14.81 5.69 -9.71
N GLU A 103 -13.57 6.18 -9.78
CA GLU A 103 -12.90 6.45 -11.06
C GLU A 103 -12.42 5.15 -11.72
N ARG A 104 -12.34 4.07 -10.94
CA ARG A 104 -11.74 2.79 -11.34
C ARG A 104 -12.74 1.65 -11.37
N ARG A 105 -13.80 1.70 -10.56
CA ARG A 105 -14.77 0.61 -10.35
C ARG A 105 -16.18 1.16 -10.32
N SER A 106 -17.13 0.37 -10.84
CA SER A 106 -18.55 0.69 -10.68
C SER A 106 -18.99 0.60 -9.21
N PRO A 107 -20.04 1.35 -8.81
CA PRO A 107 -20.65 1.22 -7.49
C PRO A 107 -21.05 -0.21 -7.14
N GLU A 108 -21.62 -0.94 -8.10
CA GLU A 108 -22.03 -2.34 -7.93
C GLU A 108 -20.85 -3.26 -7.70
N TRP A 109 -19.74 -3.06 -8.44
CA TRP A 109 -18.52 -3.85 -8.24
C TRP A 109 -17.96 -3.63 -6.85
N VAL A 110 -17.95 -2.39 -6.35
CA VAL A 110 -17.48 -2.08 -4.98
C VAL A 110 -18.34 -2.79 -3.94
N MET A 111 -19.67 -2.71 -4.05
CA MET A 111 -20.55 -3.40 -3.11
C MET A 111 -20.45 -4.92 -3.21
N ASN A 112 -20.36 -5.49 -4.42
CA ASN A 112 -20.16 -6.94 -4.59
C ASN A 112 -18.81 -7.41 -4.03
N MET A 113 -17.75 -6.59 -4.12
CA MET A 113 -16.46 -6.88 -3.50
C MET A 113 -16.54 -6.89 -1.97
N ILE A 114 -17.30 -5.96 -1.37
CA ILE A 114 -17.50 -5.89 0.07
C ILE A 114 -18.31 -7.10 0.59
N LEU A 115 -19.38 -7.47 -0.12
CA LEU A 115 -20.34 -8.48 0.32
C LEU A 115 -19.95 -9.92 -0.07
N ASN A 116 -19.21 -10.09 -1.17
CA ASN A 116 -18.87 -11.40 -1.74
C ASN A 116 -17.41 -11.44 -2.25
N PRO A 117 -16.40 -11.13 -1.41
CA PRO A 117 -15.03 -11.11 -1.87
C PRO A 117 -14.53 -12.49 -2.35
N ASP A 118 -14.99 -13.60 -1.75
CA ASP A 118 -14.59 -14.95 -2.15
C ASP A 118 -15.03 -15.27 -3.59
N GLY A 119 -16.30 -14.98 -3.92
CA GLY A 119 -16.82 -15.16 -5.29
C GLY A 119 -16.15 -14.22 -6.29
N MET A 120 -15.95 -12.97 -5.90
CA MET A 120 -15.23 -11.98 -6.71
C MET A 120 -13.81 -12.45 -7.04
N LEU A 121 -13.02 -12.81 -6.03
CA LEU A 121 -11.64 -13.30 -6.22
C LEU A 121 -11.57 -14.60 -7.03
N LYS A 122 -12.61 -15.44 -6.95
CA LYS A 122 -12.70 -16.70 -7.71
C LYS A 122 -13.10 -16.51 -9.17
N GLU A 123 -13.93 -15.52 -9.49
CA GLU A 123 -14.62 -15.44 -10.78
C GLU A 123 -14.32 -14.14 -11.52
N ASP A 124 -14.37 -12.98 -10.86
CA ASP A 124 -14.22 -11.67 -11.48
C ASP A 124 -12.76 -11.40 -11.97
N PRO A 125 -12.57 -11.00 -13.24
CA PRO A 125 -11.24 -10.78 -13.79
C PRO A 125 -10.49 -9.62 -13.13
N ILE A 126 -11.19 -8.56 -12.70
CA ILE A 126 -10.56 -7.40 -12.04
C ILE A 126 -10.12 -7.77 -10.63
N ALA A 127 -10.96 -8.46 -9.86
CA ALA A 127 -10.62 -8.95 -8.53
C ALA A 127 -9.42 -9.90 -8.56
N LYS A 128 -9.33 -10.79 -9.56
CA LYS A 128 -8.15 -11.65 -9.77
C LYS A 128 -6.88 -10.86 -10.10
N ALA A 129 -7.01 -9.84 -10.96
CA ALA A 129 -5.90 -8.97 -11.30
C ALA A 129 -5.42 -8.17 -10.06
N LEU A 130 -6.35 -7.67 -9.24
CA LEU A 130 -6.05 -7.07 -7.94
C LEU A 130 -5.35 -8.07 -7.02
N LEU A 131 -5.86 -9.30 -6.89
CA LEU A 131 -5.25 -10.32 -6.05
C LEU A 131 -3.77 -10.53 -6.43
N LYS A 132 -3.48 -10.67 -7.73
CA LYS A 132 -2.11 -10.81 -8.23
C LYS A 132 -1.26 -9.56 -7.96
N GLU A 133 -1.81 -8.37 -8.21
CA GLU A 133 -1.15 -7.08 -8.00
C GLU A 133 -0.80 -6.85 -6.52
N TYR A 134 -1.63 -7.35 -5.60
CA TYR A 134 -1.48 -7.20 -4.16
C TYR A 134 -0.88 -8.45 -3.48
N ASN A 135 0.03 -9.15 -4.18
CA ASN A 135 0.80 -10.28 -3.65
C ASN A 135 -0.05 -11.44 -3.09
N ASN A 136 -1.21 -11.67 -3.69
CA ASN A 136 -2.21 -12.65 -3.25
C ASN A 136 -2.77 -12.40 -1.83
N ALA A 137 -2.74 -11.15 -1.37
CA ALA A 137 -3.46 -10.75 -0.16
C ALA A 137 -4.97 -10.85 -0.40
N ILE A 138 -5.63 -11.78 0.29
CA ILE A 138 -7.07 -12.03 0.15
C ILE A 138 -7.84 -11.00 0.98
N MET A 139 -8.82 -10.36 0.36
CA MET A 139 -9.85 -9.60 1.07
C MET A 139 -10.85 -10.61 1.66
N LEU A 140 -10.92 -10.68 2.99
CA LEU A 140 -11.82 -11.60 3.69
C LEU A 140 -13.24 -11.04 3.76
N ASN A 141 -14.24 -11.91 3.71
CA ASN A 141 -15.63 -11.51 3.94
C ASN A 141 -15.81 -11.04 5.40
N GLN A 142 -16.25 -9.79 5.56
CA GLN A 142 -16.48 -9.18 6.88
C GLN A 142 -17.90 -9.40 7.40
N ASN A 143 -18.72 -10.12 6.62
CA ASN A 143 -20.13 -10.43 6.91
C ASN A 143 -20.99 -9.19 7.13
N LEU A 144 -20.69 -8.11 6.39
CA LEU A 144 -21.53 -6.93 6.36
C LEU A 144 -22.87 -7.24 5.71
N THR A 145 -23.91 -6.60 6.21
CA THR A 145 -25.20 -6.52 5.54
C THR A 145 -25.12 -5.63 4.31
N GLU A 146 -26.10 -5.76 3.41
CA GLU A 146 -26.19 -4.89 2.23
C GLU A 146 -26.31 -3.40 2.62
N GLU A 147 -27.03 -3.09 3.71
CA GLU A 147 -27.17 -1.73 4.22
C GLU A 147 -25.83 -1.16 4.70
N GLU A 148 -25.07 -1.92 5.50
CA GLU A 148 -23.74 -1.49 5.95
C GLU A 148 -22.76 -1.32 4.77
N ALA A 149 -22.82 -2.21 3.77
CA ALA A 149 -22.03 -2.07 2.56
C ALA A 149 -22.45 -0.83 1.74
N ARG A 150 -23.75 -0.49 1.72
CA ARG A 150 -24.27 0.71 1.06
C ARG A 150 -23.84 1.98 1.79
N ASP A 151 -23.83 1.97 3.12
CA ASP A 151 -23.31 3.05 3.94
C ASP A 151 -21.81 3.28 3.65
N VAL A 152 -21.00 2.21 3.63
CA VAL A 152 -19.57 2.29 3.27
C VAL A 152 -19.40 2.83 1.86
N ALA A 153 -20.18 2.36 0.89
CA ALA A 153 -20.14 2.88 -0.47
C ALA A 153 -20.44 4.38 -0.53
N GLU A 154 -21.39 4.88 0.27
CA GLU A 154 -21.65 6.32 0.35
C GLU A 154 -20.45 7.09 0.90
N TYR A 155 -19.81 6.58 1.96
CA TYR A 155 -18.60 7.20 2.51
C TYR A 155 -17.48 7.29 1.48
N LEU A 156 -17.28 6.25 0.67
CA LEU A 156 -16.24 6.23 -0.36
C LEU A 156 -16.45 7.30 -1.44
N ARG A 157 -17.67 7.85 -1.61
CA ARG A 157 -17.94 8.98 -2.52
C ARG A 157 -17.28 10.29 -2.04
N THR A 158 -16.95 10.35 -0.75
CA THR A 158 -16.37 11.55 -0.12
C THR A 158 -14.84 11.63 -0.20
N LEU A 159 -14.18 10.59 -0.74
CA LEU A 159 -12.72 10.41 -0.70
C LEU A 159 -11.96 10.89 -1.95
#